data_AF-A0A1W1DL00-F1
#
_entry.id   AF-A0A1W1DL00-F1
#
_cell.length_a   1.000
_cell.length_b   1.000
_cell.length_c   1.000
_cell.angle_alpha   90.00
_cell.angle_beta   90.00
_cell.angle_gamma   90.00
#
_symmetry.space_group_name_H-M   'P 1'
#
loop_
_entity.id
_entity.type
_entity.pdbx_description
1 polymer ?
#
loop_
_entity_poly.entity_id
_entity_poly.type
_entity_poly.pdbx_seq_one_letter_code
_entity_poly.pdbx_strand_id
1 'polypeptide(L)'
;MRSVKGDQSLRDSVYNRERTLNLVDENIDELLEVILFLLLSTGIYRVVIGLNNGEIKTSSVFDPFNVEVHLAEDLLVPDYVFNHFGMIALDEKSELIKRYYQMLEHDHAFEYLSEEWQDAFHQRNAGMKQLTDEDELRYIIEHIPALRNLDGYYLRSAVINLFNSTISMSFNCDGTQIMSHKKFREFIEEYV
;
A
#
# COMPACT_ATOMS: atom_id res chain seq x y z
N MET A 1 7.29 14.28 1.10
CA MET A 1 7.87 13.18 1.87
C MET A 1 7.73 13.55 3.33
N ARG A 2 7.19 12.64 4.14
CA ARG A 2 7.16 12.74 5.60
C ARG A 2 8.02 11.62 6.15
N SER A 3 8.94 11.97 7.03
CA SER A 3 9.80 11.01 7.74
C SER A 3 9.37 10.97 9.19
N VAL A 4 9.06 9.78 9.68
CA VAL A 4 8.74 9.54 11.09
C VAL A 4 9.94 8.81 11.69
N LYS A 5 10.54 9.42 12.72
CA LYS A 5 11.62 8.80 13.49
C LYS A 5 11.00 7.85 14.52
N GLY A 6 11.42 6.59 14.50
CA GLY A 6 11.04 5.61 15.51
C GLY A 6 11.93 5.65 16.75
N ASP A 7 11.80 4.61 17.55
CA ASP A 7 12.50 4.43 18.82
C ASP A 7 14.02 4.56 18.65
N GLN A 8 14.68 5.28 19.57
CA GLN A 8 16.13 5.45 19.53
C GLN A 8 16.88 4.14 19.78
N SER A 9 16.40 3.30 20.70
CA SER A 9 17.03 2.02 21.04
C SER A 9 17.04 1.04 19.87
N LEU A 10 15.99 1.07 19.03
CA LEU A 10 15.92 0.26 17.82
C LEU A 10 16.86 0.76 16.73
N ARG A 11 17.08 2.08 16.63
CA ARG A 11 18.06 2.68 15.70
C ARG A 11 19.49 2.33 16.07
N ASP A 12 19.82 2.37 17.35
CA ASP A 12 21.18 2.12 17.84
C ASP A 12 21.54 0.62 17.77
N SER A 13 20.54 -0.27 17.82
CA SER A 13 20.73 -1.73 17.78
C SER A 13 20.66 -2.35 16.39
N VAL A 14 20.42 -1.56 15.34
CA VAL A 14 20.33 -2.04 13.94
C VAL A 14 21.54 -2.89 13.56
N TYR A 15 22.74 -2.41 13.86
CA TYR A 15 24.00 -3.07 13.51
C TYR A 15 24.28 -4.36 14.30
N ASN A 16 23.51 -4.62 15.37
CA ASN A 16 23.67 -5.78 16.23
C ASN A 16 22.65 -6.90 15.91
N ARG A 17 21.81 -6.71 14.89
CA ARG A 17 20.77 -7.66 14.50
C ARG A 17 20.99 -8.11 13.06
N GLU A 18 21.45 -9.35 12.90
CA GLU A 18 21.51 -9.97 11.57
C GLU A 18 20.10 -10.29 11.07
N ARG A 19 19.85 -10.04 9.78
CA ARG A 19 18.59 -10.40 9.13
C ARG A 19 18.61 -11.88 8.76
N THR A 20 17.55 -12.59 9.14
CA THR A 20 17.28 -13.94 8.66
C THR A 20 16.34 -13.89 7.45
N LEU A 21 16.65 -14.67 6.42
CA LEU A 21 15.78 -14.84 5.25
C LEU A 21 14.53 -15.64 5.61
N ASN A 22 13.41 -15.32 4.98
CA ASN A 22 12.12 -16.00 5.15
C ASN A 22 11.48 -16.34 3.79
N LEU A 23 10.29 -16.97 3.82
CA LEU A 23 9.53 -17.35 2.63
C LEU A 23 9.22 -16.15 1.71
N VAL A 24 8.98 -14.96 2.27
CA VAL A 24 8.76 -13.75 1.47
C VAL A 24 10.01 -13.37 0.71
N ASP A 25 11.18 -13.49 1.34
CA ASP A 25 12.46 -13.14 0.72
C ASP A 25 12.81 -14.08 -0.44
N GLU A 26 12.47 -15.36 -0.31
CA GLU A 26 12.68 -16.38 -1.35
C GLU A 26 11.76 -16.19 -2.56
N ASN A 27 10.56 -15.62 -2.36
CA ASN A 27 9.52 -15.50 -3.38
C ASN A 27 9.12 -14.04 -3.62
N ILE A 28 10.00 -13.08 -3.33
CA ILE A 28 9.63 -11.66 -3.28
C ILE A 28 9.12 -11.13 -4.61
N ASP A 29 9.76 -11.52 -5.71
CA ASP A 29 9.40 -11.04 -7.05
C ASP A 29 8.02 -11.57 -7.45
N GLU A 30 7.78 -12.88 -7.31
CA GLU A 30 6.48 -13.51 -7.60
C GLU A 30 5.37 -12.96 -6.71
N LEU A 31 5.62 -12.81 -5.40
CA LEU A 31 4.66 -12.24 -4.48
C LEU A 31 4.28 -10.82 -4.89
N LEU A 32 5.26 -9.99 -5.27
CA LEU A 32 5.00 -8.60 -5.66
C LEU A 32 4.27 -8.51 -7.00
N GLU A 33 4.50 -9.41 -7.95
CA GLU A 33 3.68 -9.53 -9.16
C GLU A 33 2.21 -9.84 -8.83
N VAL A 34 1.97 -10.75 -7.88
CA VAL A 34 0.61 -11.02 -7.37
C VAL A 34 0.02 -9.78 -6.72
N ILE A 35 0.78 -9.06 -5.87
CA ILE A 35 0.31 -7.81 -5.26
C ILE A 35 -0.04 -6.77 -6.33
N LEU A 36 0.77 -6.63 -7.37
CA LEU A 36 0.49 -5.73 -8.49
C LEU A 36 -0.82 -6.12 -9.21
N PHE A 37 -1.01 -7.42 -9.47
CA PHE A 37 -2.27 -7.93 -10.04
C PHE A 37 -3.48 -7.60 -9.14
N LEU A 38 -3.38 -7.81 -7.82
CA LEU A 38 -4.44 -7.44 -6.88
C LEU A 38 -4.76 -5.94 -6.96
N LEU A 39 -3.74 -5.09 -7.00
CA LEU A 39 -3.92 -3.64 -7.08
C LEU A 39 -4.47 -3.16 -8.43
N LEU A 40 -4.18 -3.84 -9.55
CA LEU A 40 -4.62 -3.38 -10.88
C LEU A 40 -5.94 -4.02 -11.34
N SER A 41 -6.18 -5.28 -10.98
CA SER A 41 -7.20 -6.11 -11.61
C SER A 41 -8.26 -6.66 -10.67
N THR A 42 -8.18 -6.36 -9.37
CA THR A 42 -9.19 -6.77 -8.38
C THR A 42 -9.69 -5.60 -7.56
N GLY A 43 -10.65 -5.88 -6.66
CA GLY A 43 -11.24 -4.88 -5.75
C GLY A 43 -10.28 -4.27 -4.74
N ILE A 44 -9.04 -4.77 -4.64
CA ILE A 44 -8.07 -4.26 -3.67
C ILE A 44 -7.64 -2.84 -4.04
N TYR A 45 -7.79 -1.90 -3.10
CA TYR A 45 -7.34 -0.51 -3.25
C TYR A 45 -6.22 -0.14 -2.26
N ARG A 46 -5.98 -0.99 -1.27
CA ARG A 46 -4.90 -0.81 -0.31
C ARG A 46 -4.36 -2.17 0.12
N VAL A 47 -3.04 -2.27 0.19
CA VAL A 47 -2.34 -3.46 0.67
C VAL A 47 -1.27 -3.08 1.69
N VAL A 48 -1.14 -3.88 2.74
CA VAL A 48 -0.02 -3.87 3.68
C VAL A 48 0.77 -5.15 3.45
N ILE A 49 2.07 -5.01 3.18
CA ILE A 49 2.98 -6.10 2.89
C ILE A 49 3.92 -6.25 4.08
N GLY A 50 3.75 -7.31 4.86
CA GLY A 50 4.63 -7.69 5.96
C GLY A 50 5.82 -8.49 5.48
N LEU A 51 6.90 -7.83 5.04
CA LEU A 51 8.09 -8.50 4.49
C LEU A 51 8.83 -9.36 5.53
N ASN A 52 8.67 -9.04 6.82
CA ASN A 52 9.30 -9.80 7.90
C ASN A 52 8.54 -11.06 8.33
N ASN A 53 7.22 -11.07 8.18
CA ASN A 53 6.36 -12.10 8.78
C ASN A 53 5.43 -12.79 7.77
N GLY A 54 5.41 -12.36 6.50
CA GLY A 54 4.53 -12.92 5.48
C GLY A 54 3.06 -12.54 5.65
N GLU A 55 2.73 -11.61 6.54
CA GLU A 55 1.36 -11.15 6.74
C GLU A 55 1.00 -10.11 5.66
N ILE A 56 -0.03 -10.39 4.87
CA ILE A 56 -0.56 -9.48 3.85
C ILE A 56 -1.95 -9.02 4.28
N LYS A 57 -2.15 -7.70 4.40
CA LYS A 57 -3.46 -7.13 4.72
C LYS A 57 -4.03 -6.41 3.54
N THR A 58 -5.25 -6.75 3.16
CA THR A 58 -5.94 -6.17 2.00
C THR A 58 -7.14 -5.35 2.45
N SER A 59 -7.44 -4.29 1.72
CA SER A 59 -8.70 -3.55 1.85
C SER A 59 -9.34 -3.45 0.48
N SER A 60 -10.61 -3.87 0.41
CA SER A 60 -11.35 -4.05 -0.83
C SER A 60 -12.46 -3.02 -0.96
N VAL A 61 -12.71 -2.55 -2.19
CA VAL A 61 -13.88 -1.72 -2.49
C VAL A 61 -15.20 -2.47 -2.31
N PHE A 62 -15.18 -3.81 -2.32
CA PHE A 62 -16.37 -4.63 -2.10
C PHE A 62 -16.73 -4.81 -0.62
N ASP A 63 -15.79 -4.55 0.29
CA ASP A 63 -16.00 -4.52 1.74
C ASP A 63 -15.17 -3.38 2.37
N PRO A 64 -15.57 -2.11 2.15
CA PRO A 64 -14.72 -0.94 2.39
C PRO A 64 -14.45 -0.64 3.87
N PHE A 65 -15.15 -1.32 4.79
CA PHE A 65 -15.00 -1.14 6.24
C PHE A 65 -14.24 -2.28 6.93
N ASN A 66 -13.72 -3.23 6.15
CA ASN A 66 -13.03 -4.40 6.66
C ASN A 66 -11.60 -4.48 6.15
N VAL A 67 -10.76 -5.22 6.89
CA VAL A 67 -9.39 -5.55 6.51
C VAL A 67 -9.24 -7.06 6.60
N GLU A 68 -8.94 -7.69 5.47
CA GLU A 68 -8.67 -9.11 5.41
C GLU A 68 -7.18 -9.37 5.59
N VAL A 69 -6.84 -10.51 6.19
CA VAL A 69 -5.45 -10.93 6.46
C VAL A 69 -5.21 -12.25 5.77
N HIS A 70 -4.15 -12.31 4.97
CA HIS A 70 -3.71 -13.47 4.20
C HIS A 70 -2.24 -13.76 4.50
N LEU A 71 -1.82 -14.99 4.25
CA LEU A 71 -0.41 -15.35 4.27
C LEU A 71 0.19 -15.19 2.87
N ALA A 72 1.45 -14.78 2.79
CA ALA A 72 2.18 -14.69 1.53
C ALA A 72 2.17 -16.05 0.78
N GLU A 73 2.29 -17.17 1.50
CA GLU A 73 2.23 -18.51 0.91
C GLU A 73 0.88 -18.82 0.24
N ASP A 74 -0.22 -18.31 0.77
CA ASP A 74 -1.55 -18.48 0.18
C ASP A 74 -1.66 -17.68 -1.13
N LEU A 75 -1.13 -16.45 -1.15
CA LEU A 75 -1.16 -15.60 -2.34
C LEU A 75 -0.30 -16.14 -3.50
N LEU A 76 0.70 -16.97 -3.20
CA LEU A 76 1.49 -17.68 -4.21
C LEU A 76 0.74 -18.87 -4.84
N VAL A 77 -0.46 -19.21 -4.34
CA VAL A 77 -1.32 -20.23 -4.94
C VAL A 77 -2.34 -19.55 -5.87
N PRO A 78 -2.26 -19.72 -7.21
CA PRO A 78 -3.14 -19.01 -8.14
C PRO A 78 -4.64 -19.23 -7.87
N ASP A 79 -5.03 -20.46 -7.55
CA ASP A 79 -6.43 -20.79 -7.23
C ASP A 79 -6.92 -20.06 -5.97
N TYR A 80 -6.05 -19.81 -4.99
CA TYR A 80 -6.41 -18.99 -3.84
C TYR A 80 -6.75 -17.57 -4.32
N VAL A 81 -5.88 -16.96 -5.10
CA VAL A 81 -6.08 -15.59 -5.62
C VAL A 81 -7.37 -15.48 -6.44
N PHE A 82 -7.58 -16.37 -7.41
CA PHE A 82 -8.76 -16.32 -8.29
C PHE A 82 -10.09 -16.53 -7.55
N ASN A 83 -10.09 -17.30 -6.46
CA ASN A 83 -11.31 -17.59 -5.70
C ASN A 83 -11.61 -16.54 -4.63
N HIS A 84 -10.60 -15.83 -4.11
CA HIS A 84 -10.78 -14.89 -2.99
C HIS A 84 -10.98 -13.43 -3.44
N PHE A 85 -10.42 -13.01 -4.59
CA PHE A 85 -10.42 -11.60 -4.98
C PHE A 85 -11.33 -11.32 -6.18
N GLY A 86 -12.40 -10.56 -5.96
CA GLY A 86 -13.31 -10.13 -7.03
C GLY A 86 -12.62 -9.24 -8.06
N MET A 87 -12.73 -9.60 -9.34
CA MET A 87 -12.11 -8.87 -10.45
C MET A 87 -12.88 -7.58 -10.78
N ILE A 88 -12.13 -6.50 -10.98
CA ILE A 88 -12.65 -5.20 -11.43
C ILE A 88 -11.49 -4.41 -12.04
N ALA A 89 -11.72 -3.81 -13.20
CA ALA A 89 -10.72 -2.98 -13.86
C ALA A 89 -10.40 -1.72 -13.03
N LEU A 90 -9.18 -1.20 -13.16
CA LEU A 90 -8.72 -0.06 -12.35
C LEU A 90 -9.59 1.20 -12.51
N ASP A 91 -10.04 1.48 -13.73
CA ASP A 91 -10.93 2.60 -14.06
C ASP A 91 -12.31 2.41 -13.44
N GLU A 92 -12.93 1.24 -13.58
CA GLU A 92 -14.22 0.94 -12.95
C GLU A 92 -14.12 0.95 -11.43
N LYS A 93 -13.01 0.47 -10.85
CA LYS A 93 -12.72 0.59 -9.42
C LYS A 93 -12.61 2.04 -8.98
N SER A 94 -11.98 2.90 -9.79
CA SER A 94 -11.91 4.34 -9.55
C SER A 94 -13.30 4.98 -9.53
N GLU A 95 -14.16 4.61 -10.49
CA GLU A 95 -15.53 5.11 -10.55
C GLU A 95 -16.39 4.59 -9.40
N LEU A 96 -16.23 3.33 -8.99
CA LEU A 96 -16.92 2.78 -7.82
C LEU A 96 -16.60 3.55 -6.53
N ILE A 97 -15.32 3.89 -6.31
CA ILE A 97 -14.93 4.70 -5.15
C ILE A 97 -15.57 6.09 -5.20
N LYS A 98 -15.63 6.74 -6.37
CA LYS A 98 -16.32 8.02 -6.53
C LYS A 98 -17.80 7.90 -6.19
N ARG A 99 -18.47 6.83 -6.64
CA ARG A 99 -19.88 6.56 -6.31
C ARG A 99 -20.10 6.37 -4.80
N TYR A 100 -19.20 5.68 -4.09
CA TYR A 100 -19.30 5.56 -2.64
C TYR A 100 -19.24 6.92 -1.94
N TYR A 101 -18.32 7.78 -2.36
CA TYR A 101 -18.19 9.11 -1.76
C TYR A 101 -19.36 10.04 -2.13
N GLN A 102 -19.88 9.96 -3.35
CA GLN A 102 -21.09 10.67 -3.74
C GLN A 102 -22.28 10.21 -2.90
N MET A 103 -22.43 8.90 -2.65
CA MET A 103 -23.51 8.40 -1.79
C MET A 103 -23.39 8.95 -0.36
N LEU A 104 -22.18 8.93 0.22
CA LEU A 104 -21.93 9.48 1.56
C LEU A 104 -22.25 10.99 1.63
N GLU A 105 -21.89 11.75 0.60
CA GLU A 105 -22.15 13.19 0.49
C GLU A 105 -23.66 13.54 0.52
N HIS A 106 -24.51 12.63 0.05
CA HIS A 106 -25.96 12.81 0.02
C HIS A 106 -26.67 12.17 1.24
N ASP A 107 -25.93 11.54 2.15
CA ASP A 107 -26.48 10.96 3.36
C ASP A 107 -26.59 12.01 4.47
N HIS A 108 -27.66 11.95 5.27
CA HIS A 108 -27.86 12.85 6.42
C HIS A 108 -26.70 12.84 7.43
N ALA A 109 -25.97 11.73 7.55
CA ALA A 109 -24.84 11.62 8.46
C ALA A 109 -23.67 12.54 8.05
N PHE A 110 -23.63 12.99 6.78
CA PHE A 110 -22.62 13.93 6.31
C PHE A 110 -22.74 15.29 7.00
N GLU A 111 -23.96 15.69 7.40
CA GLU A 111 -24.22 16.95 8.11
C GLU A 111 -23.60 16.99 9.52
N TYR A 112 -23.15 15.86 10.05
CA TYR A 112 -22.42 15.80 11.32
C TYR A 112 -20.97 16.30 11.21
N LEU A 113 -20.43 16.44 9.99
CA LEU A 113 -19.12 17.04 9.76
C LEU A 113 -19.20 18.56 9.85
N SER A 114 -18.13 19.23 10.31
CA SER A 114 -18.06 20.69 10.24
C SER A 114 -17.96 21.18 8.79
N GLU A 115 -18.34 22.43 8.52
CA GLU A 115 -18.23 23.04 7.19
C GLU A 115 -16.80 22.90 6.61
N GLU A 116 -15.77 23.09 7.42
CA GLU A 116 -14.37 22.89 7.01
C GLU A 116 -14.09 21.46 6.49
N TRP A 117 -14.62 20.44 7.18
CA TRP A 117 -14.44 19.04 6.78
C TRP A 117 -15.28 18.68 5.55
N GLN A 118 -16.48 19.25 5.42
CA GLN A 118 -17.31 19.11 4.22
C GLN A 118 -16.59 19.72 3.00
N ASP A 119 -16.10 20.95 3.12
CA ASP A 119 -15.34 21.63 2.06
C ASP A 119 -14.08 20.85 1.66
N ALA A 120 -13.31 20.38 2.63
CA ALA A 120 -12.12 19.56 2.38
C ALA A 120 -12.47 18.25 1.64
N PHE A 121 -13.59 17.62 2.00
CA PHE A 121 -14.09 16.41 1.35
C PHE A 121 -14.47 16.68 -0.12
N HIS A 122 -15.26 17.73 -0.38
CA HIS A 122 -15.65 18.10 -1.75
C HIS A 122 -14.44 18.46 -2.62
N GLN A 123 -13.50 19.26 -2.09
CA GLN A 123 -12.28 19.63 -2.81
C GLN A 123 -11.42 18.41 -3.16
N ARG A 124 -11.23 17.49 -2.21
CA ARG A 124 -10.51 16.22 -2.45
C ARG A 124 -11.19 15.39 -3.53
N ASN A 125 -12.51 15.23 -3.47
CA ASN A 125 -13.25 14.41 -4.42
C ASN A 125 -13.27 15.02 -5.83
N ALA A 126 -13.45 16.33 -5.93
CA ALA A 126 -13.38 17.04 -7.21
C ALA A 126 -11.99 16.95 -7.86
N GLY A 127 -10.92 16.89 -7.06
CA GLY A 127 -9.55 16.69 -7.52
C GLY A 127 -9.21 15.25 -7.93
N MET A 128 -10.04 14.27 -7.56
CA MET A 128 -9.78 12.85 -7.79
C MET A 128 -10.12 12.44 -9.23
N LYS A 129 -9.14 12.54 -10.14
CA LYS A 129 -9.33 12.15 -11.54
C LYS A 129 -9.27 10.63 -11.73
N GLN A 130 -8.20 10.02 -11.22
CA GLN A 130 -7.95 8.59 -11.21
C GLN A 130 -7.34 8.22 -9.84
N LEU A 131 -7.45 6.95 -9.44
CA LEU A 131 -6.86 6.49 -8.17
C LEU A 131 -5.34 6.68 -8.20
N THR A 132 -4.69 6.13 -9.23
CA THR A 132 -3.23 6.19 -9.36
C THR A 132 -2.77 6.04 -10.80
N ASP A 133 -1.48 6.20 -11.02
CA ASP A 133 -0.80 5.94 -12.28
C ASP A 133 -0.23 4.52 -12.28
N GLU A 134 -0.49 3.76 -13.34
CA GLU A 134 -0.07 2.35 -13.44
C GLU A 134 1.45 2.21 -13.55
N ASP A 135 2.12 3.12 -14.24
CA ASP A 135 3.58 3.09 -14.39
C ASP A 135 4.26 3.43 -13.06
N GLU A 136 3.69 4.35 -12.28
CA GLU A 136 4.17 4.63 -10.92
C GLU A 136 4.01 3.41 -10.01
N LEU A 137 2.89 2.67 -10.10
CA LEU A 137 2.69 1.44 -9.34
C LEU A 137 3.67 0.33 -9.72
N ARG A 138 3.85 0.09 -11.03
CA ARG A 138 4.81 -0.91 -11.53
C ARG A 138 6.21 -0.59 -11.04
N TYR A 139 6.61 0.69 -11.13
CA TYR A 139 7.90 1.14 -10.64
C TYR A 139 8.07 0.92 -9.13
N ILE A 140 7.02 1.16 -8.33
CA ILE A 140 7.04 0.86 -6.89
C ILE A 140 7.33 -0.62 -6.65
N ILE A 141 6.55 -1.50 -7.29
CA ILE A 141 6.65 -2.95 -7.13
C ILE A 141 8.04 -3.44 -7.54
N GLU A 142 8.57 -2.99 -8.67
CA GLU A 142 9.90 -3.35 -9.18
C GLU A 142 11.06 -3.00 -8.23
N HIS A 143 10.91 -1.96 -7.39
CA HIS A 143 12.01 -1.45 -6.56
C HIS A 143 11.87 -1.78 -5.06
N ILE A 144 10.76 -2.40 -4.62
CA ILE A 144 10.64 -2.94 -3.26
C ILE A 144 11.76 -3.94 -2.93
N PRO A 145 12.15 -4.88 -3.82
CA PRO A 145 13.23 -5.82 -3.53
C PRO A 145 14.57 -5.14 -3.21
N ALA A 146 14.90 -4.06 -3.91
CA ALA A 146 16.13 -3.30 -3.64
C ALA A 146 16.14 -2.72 -2.22
N LEU A 147 15.02 -2.12 -1.79
CA LEU A 147 14.85 -1.60 -0.43
C LEU A 147 14.83 -2.70 0.64
N ARG A 148 14.29 -3.88 0.30
CA ARG A 148 14.30 -5.06 1.17
C ARG A 148 15.71 -5.62 1.38
N ASN A 149 16.59 -5.45 0.41
CA ASN A 149 17.95 -6.00 0.44
C ASN A 149 19.02 -4.98 0.82
N LEU A 150 18.65 -3.78 1.28
CA LEU A 150 19.60 -2.80 1.80
C LEU A 150 20.39 -3.34 2.99
N ASP A 151 21.72 -3.22 2.92
CA ASP A 151 22.63 -3.57 4.00
C ASP A 151 22.41 -2.63 5.20
N GLY A 152 22.23 -3.22 6.38
CA GLY A 152 22.00 -2.50 7.63
C GLY A 152 20.58 -1.91 7.76
N TYR A 153 20.00 -1.31 6.71
CA TYR A 153 18.72 -0.58 6.78
C TYR A 153 17.63 -1.14 5.86
N TYR A 154 17.25 -2.40 6.05
CA TYR A 154 16.29 -3.07 5.18
C TYR A 154 14.82 -2.72 5.47
N LEU A 155 14.00 -2.79 4.42
CA LEU A 155 12.55 -2.63 4.48
C LEU A 155 11.87 -3.80 5.22
N ARG A 156 11.02 -3.50 6.21
CA ARG A 156 10.26 -4.50 6.99
C ARG A 156 8.81 -4.61 6.54
N SER A 157 8.24 -3.50 6.10
CA SER A 157 6.87 -3.48 5.57
C SER A 157 6.66 -2.30 4.63
N ALA A 158 5.73 -2.49 3.70
CA ALA A 158 5.24 -1.46 2.81
C ALA A 158 3.71 -1.38 2.89
N VAL A 159 3.16 -0.18 2.78
CA VAL A 159 1.73 0.06 2.60
C VAL A 159 1.56 0.81 1.30
N ILE A 160 0.84 0.23 0.35
CA ILE A 160 0.51 0.88 -0.92
C ILE A 160 -0.99 1.20 -0.88
N ASN A 161 -1.35 2.44 -1.18
CA ASN A 161 -2.73 2.90 -1.20
C ASN A 161 -3.03 3.65 -2.50
N LEU A 162 -3.95 3.09 -3.28
CA LEU A 162 -4.36 3.65 -4.56
C LEU A 162 -5.16 4.94 -4.35
N PHE A 163 -6.00 5.02 -3.33
CA PHE A 163 -6.96 6.11 -3.18
C PHE A 163 -6.30 7.50 -3.09
N ASN A 164 -5.19 7.58 -2.38
CA ASN A 164 -4.43 8.81 -2.22
C ASN A 164 -3.06 8.76 -2.93
N SER A 165 -2.81 7.73 -3.74
CA SER A 165 -1.53 7.46 -4.40
C SER A 165 -0.34 7.61 -3.44
N THR A 166 -0.37 6.89 -2.31
CA THR A 166 0.72 6.93 -1.32
C THR A 166 1.33 5.57 -1.04
N ILE A 167 2.64 5.62 -0.80
CA ILE A 167 3.41 4.52 -0.23
C ILE A 167 3.96 4.93 1.14
N SER A 168 3.83 4.03 2.12
CA SER A 168 4.47 4.13 3.43
C SER A 168 5.41 2.94 3.62
N MET A 169 6.66 3.20 3.97
CA MET A 169 7.73 2.21 4.08
C MET A 169 8.32 2.25 5.48
N SER A 170 8.26 1.13 6.20
CA SER A 170 8.84 1.02 7.54
C SER A 170 10.09 0.15 7.50
N PHE A 171 11.19 0.69 8.00
CA PHE A 171 12.52 0.08 8.00
C PHE A 171 12.84 -0.55 9.36
N ASN A 172 13.86 -1.41 9.42
CA ASN A 172 14.31 -2.09 10.64
C ASN A 172 14.79 -1.15 11.75
N CYS A 173 15.27 0.04 11.39
CA CYS A 173 15.64 1.12 12.30
C CYS A 173 14.44 1.84 12.93
N ASP A 174 13.22 1.32 12.75
CA ASP A 174 11.98 1.96 13.20
C ASP A 174 11.65 3.30 12.52
N GLY A 175 12.42 3.69 11.49
CA GLY A 175 12.08 4.80 10.62
C GLY A 175 10.94 4.44 9.67
N THR A 176 10.01 5.38 9.46
CA THR A 176 8.97 5.26 8.43
C THR A 176 9.04 6.42 7.45
N GLN A 177 9.09 6.11 6.15
CA GLN A 177 9.02 7.08 5.06
C GLN A 177 7.66 7.03 4.38
N ILE A 178 6.99 8.17 4.28
CA ILE A 178 5.68 8.30 3.64
C ILE A 178 5.78 9.31 2.49
N MET A 179 5.37 8.90 1.30
CA MET A 179 5.43 9.74 0.10
C MET A 179 4.32 9.40 -0.89
N SER A 180 4.11 10.27 -1.87
CA SER A 180 3.25 9.95 -3.01
C SER A 180 3.96 8.98 -3.95
N HIS A 181 3.20 8.22 -4.73
CA HIS A 181 3.74 7.30 -5.74
C HIS A 181 4.72 8.00 -6.69
N LYS A 182 4.33 9.15 -7.25
CA LYS A 182 5.22 10.03 -8.03
C LYS A 182 6.60 10.31 -7.39
N LYS A 183 6.63 10.55 -6.08
CA LYS A 183 7.87 10.93 -5.36
C LYS A 183 8.73 9.73 -5.01
N PHE A 184 8.19 8.51 -5.13
CA PHE A 184 8.94 7.30 -4.86
C PHE A 184 10.08 7.11 -5.84
N ARG A 185 9.92 7.51 -7.11
CA ARG A 185 11.01 7.47 -8.10
C ARG A 185 12.21 8.33 -7.69
N GLU A 186 11.94 9.60 -7.35
CA GLU A 186 12.96 10.52 -6.84
C GLU A 186 13.67 9.95 -5.60
N PHE A 187 12.92 9.28 -4.72
CA PHE A 187 13.48 8.63 -3.54
C PHE A 187 14.40 7.46 -3.90
N ILE A 188 14.01 6.59 -4.83
CA ILE A 188 14.88 5.49 -5.26
C ILE A 188 16.17 6.02 -5.87
N GLU A 189 16.10 7.01 -6.77
CA GLU A 189 17.27 7.59 -7.43
C GLU A 189 18.26 8.27 -6.46
N GLU A 190 17.77 8.77 -5.32
CA GLU A 190 18.59 9.44 -4.31
C GLU A 190 19.23 8.46 -3.30
N TYR A 191 18.56 7.34 -2.97
CA TYR A 191 18.91 6.50 -1.82
C TYR A 191 19.26 5.04 -2.14
N VAL A 192 19.08 4.58 -3.39
CA VAL A 192 19.35 3.20 -3.84
C VAL A 192 20.27 3.22 -5.05
#